data_AF-A0A5N4A689-F1
#
_entry.id   AF-A0A5N4A689-F1
#
_cell.length_a   1.000
_cell.length_b   1.000
_cell.length_c   1.000
_cell.angle_alpha   90.00
_cell.angle_beta   90.00
_cell.angle_gamma   90.00
#
_symmetry.space_group_name_H-M   'P 1'
#
loop_
_entity.id
_entity.type
_entity.pdbx_description
1 polymer ?
#
loop_
_entity_poly.entity_id
_entity_poly.type
_entity_poly.pdbx_seq_one_letter_code
_entity_poly.pdbx_strand_id
1 'polypeptide(L)'
;MARWYPIILTALVIYHGSFATTALDFEGKIVLVTGGSRGIGFGIASELLDSGVRGITIVSAHAGRGRSAAKSLNKKFGYGKVIFIPADVGDSNALEDAFKLSFAHWKGLDIVINNAGIVNEVNPKLAINTNIVN
;
A
#
# COMPACT_ATOMS: atom_id res chain seq x y z
N MET A 1 10.57 -34.43 13.60
CA MET A 1 10.18 -33.63 12.42
C MET A 1 8.77 -33.13 12.66
N ALA A 2 8.61 -31.86 13.05
CA ALA A 2 7.30 -31.29 13.38
C ALA A 2 6.68 -30.68 12.12
N ARG A 3 5.49 -31.17 11.76
CA ARG A 3 4.69 -30.70 10.62
C ARG A 3 3.79 -29.56 11.11
N TRP A 4 3.95 -28.37 10.53
CA TRP A 4 3.07 -27.21 10.74
C TRP A 4 1.75 -27.40 9.95
N TYR A 5 0.62 -27.13 10.60
CA TYR A 5 -0.69 -26.94 9.95
C TYR A 5 -1.19 -25.53 10.29
N PRO A 6 -1.66 -24.73 9.32
CA PRO A 6 -2.26 -23.45 9.63
C PRO A 6 -3.65 -23.66 10.26
N ILE A 7 -3.87 -22.99 11.39
CA ILE A 7 -5.18 -22.86 12.03
C ILE A 7 -6.03 -21.97 11.11
N ILE A 8 -7.05 -22.56 10.47
CA ILE A 8 -8.15 -21.80 9.87
C ILE A 8 -9.04 -21.34 11.03
N LEU A 9 -9.05 -20.04 11.30
CA LEU A 9 -9.90 -19.43 12.32
C LEU A 9 -11.14 -18.83 11.64
N THR A 10 -12.17 -19.65 11.41
CA THR A 10 -13.53 -19.16 11.22
C THR A 10 -14.11 -18.80 12.59
N ALA A 11 -14.26 -17.51 12.88
CA ALA A 11 -15.04 -17.06 14.03
C ALA A 11 -16.35 -16.44 13.53
N LEU A 12 -17.46 -17.16 13.75
CA LEU A 12 -18.78 -16.55 13.84
C LEU A 12 -18.99 -16.14 15.29
N VAL A 13 -18.87 -14.84 15.58
CA VAL A 13 -19.26 -14.27 16.86
C VAL A 13 -20.59 -13.55 16.65
N ILE A 14 -21.66 -14.05 17.28
CA ILE A 14 -22.94 -13.32 17.34
C ILE A 14 -22.84 -12.35 18.51
N TYR A 15 -22.60 -11.06 18.22
CA TYR A 15 -22.62 -9.99 19.22
C TYR A 15 -24.02 -9.36 19.26
N HIS A 16 -24.67 -9.37 20.44
CA HIS A 16 -25.83 -8.52 20.72
C HIS A 16 -25.33 -7.21 21.37
N GLY A 17 -24.90 -6.28 20.52
CA GLY A 17 -24.54 -4.91 20.89
C GLY A 17 -24.63 -4.03 19.65
N SER A 18 -25.17 -2.83 19.78
CA SER A 18 -25.28 -1.86 18.68
C SER A 18 -23.91 -1.68 18.03
N PHE A 19 -23.78 -2.02 16.74
CA PHE A 19 -22.62 -1.64 15.95
C PHE A 19 -22.62 -0.11 15.83
N ALA A 20 -21.92 0.57 16.74
CA ALA A 20 -21.23 1.76 16.30
C ALA A 20 -20.17 1.25 15.33
N THR A 21 -20.38 1.47 14.03
CA THR A 21 -19.28 1.49 13.06
C THR A 21 -18.27 2.49 13.59
N THR A 22 -17.26 2.03 14.32
CA THR A 22 -16.09 2.84 14.61
C THR A 22 -15.48 3.13 13.25
N ALA A 23 -15.72 4.35 12.75
CA ALA A 23 -15.06 4.83 11.56
C ALA A 23 -13.56 4.60 11.74
N LEU A 24 -12.93 3.94 10.76
CA LEU A 24 -11.48 3.76 10.78
C LEU A 24 -10.85 5.15 10.83
N ASP A 25 -10.10 5.43 11.89
CA ASP A 25 -9.40 6.69 12.06
C ASP A 25 -8.05 6.65 11.34
N PHE A 26 -7.96 7.41 10.25
CA PHE A 26 -6.77 7.55 9.43
C PHE A 26 -5.93 8.78 9.82
N GLU A 27 -6.40 9.61 10.74
CA GLU A 27 -5.73 10.85 11.08
C GLU A 27 -4.34 10.58 11.65
N GLY A 28 -3.35 11.30 11.12
CA GLY A 28 -1.96 11.21 11.59
C GLY A 28 -1.22 9.92 11.21
N LYS A 29 -1.87 8.96 10.54
CA LYS A 29 -1.24 7.68 10.13
C LYS A 29 -0.25 7.86 8.99
N ILE A 30 0.72 6.95 8.89
CA ILE A 30 1.62 6.81 7.74
C ILE A 30 1.22 5.60 6.92
N VAL A 31 1.07 5.81 5.62
CA VAL A 31 0.60 4.79 4.69
C VAL A 31 1.65 4.49 3.63
N LEU A 32 1.82 3.22 3.26
CA LEU A 32 2.50 2.81 2.03
C LEU A 32 1.49 2.19 1.06
N VAL A 33 1.46 2.66 -0.18
CA VAL A 33 0.59 2.13 -1.25
C VAL A 33 1.45 1.61 -2.39
N THR A 34 1.44 0.28 -2.61
CA THR A 34 2.05 -0.31 -3.81
C THR A 34 1.16 -0.05 -5.02
N GLY A 35 1.76 0.23 -6.18
CA GLY A 35 1.01 0.60 -7.38
C GLY A 35 0.36 1.99 -7.31
N GLY A 36 0.76 2.86 -6.37
CA GLY A 36 0.15 4.18 -6.15
C GLY A 36 0.37 5.24 -7.25
N SER A 37 0.97 4.87 -8.39
CA SER A 37 1.30 5.80 -9.47
C SER A 37 0.15 6.07 -10.46
N ARG A 38 -0.93 5.28 -10.43
CA ARG A 38 -2.12 5.44 -11.29
C ARG A 38 -3.33 4.69 -10.74
N GLY A 39 -4.49 4.88 -11.39
CA GLY A 39 -5.68 4.04 -11.21
C GLY A 39 -6.15 3.98 -9.76
N ILE A 40 -6.56 2.79 -9.32
CA ILE A 40 -7.11 2.56 -7.97
C ILE A 40 -6.10 2.96 -6.88
N GLY A 41 -4.84 2.57 -7.01
CA GLY A 41 -3.80 2.93 -6.03
C GLY A 41 -3.60 4.44 -5.87
N PHE A 42 -3.64 5.19 -6.98
CA PHE A 42 -3.59 6.65 -6.93
C PHE A 42 -4.84 7.25 -6.27
N GLY A 43 -6.02 6.70 -6.59
CA GLY A 43 -7.29 7.10 -5.97
C GLY A 43 -7.29 6.88 -4.46
N ILE A 44 -6.86 5.69 -4.01
CA ILE A 44 -6.71 5.36 -2.59
C ILE A 44 -5.74 6.33 -1.90
N ALA A 45 -4.59 6.63 -2.52
CA ALA A 45 -3.65 7.58 -1.96
C ALA A 45 -4.26 8.99 -1.83
N SER A 46 -5.02 9.45 -2.82
CA SER A 46 -5.74 10.74 -2.72
C SER A 46 -6.77 10.73 -1.60
N GLU A 47 -7.60 9.69 -1.51
CA GLU A 47 -8.68 9.62 -0.52
C GLU A 47 -8.15 9.54 0.91
N LEU A 48 -7.06 8.81 1.13
CA LEU A 48 -6.40 8.74 2.42
C LEU A 48 -5.77 10.08 2.83
N LEU A 49 -5.22 10.83 1.86
CA LEU A 49 -4.74 12.21 2.09
C LEU A 49 -5.89 13.16 2.45
N ASP A 50 -7.03 13.05 1.75
CA ASP A 50 -8.26 13.78 2.08
C ASP A 50 -8.77 13.39 3.51
N SER A 51 -8.52 12.14 3.94
CA SER A 51 -8.86 11.62 5.28
C SER A 51 -7.86 11.96 6.40
N GLY A 52 -6.85 12.80 6.14
CA GLY A 52 -5.99 13.35 7.20
C GLY A 52 -4.77 12.52 7.58
N VAL A 53 -4.35 11.55 6.77
CA VAL A 53 -3.08 10.83 7.03
C VAL A 53 -1.90 11.81 7.11
N ARG A 54 -0.92 11.50 7.96
CA ARG A 54 0.28 12.33 8.13
C ARG A 54 1.09 12.38 6.84
N GLY A 55 1.23 11.25 6.16
CA GLY A 55 1.98 11.12 4.91
C GLY A 55 1.82 9.77 4.23
N ILE A 56 2.12 9.73 2.93
CA ILE A 56 2.02 8.53 2.10
C ILE A 56 3.32 8.26 1.34
N THR A 57 3.76 7.02 1.34
CA THR A 57 4.73 6.49 0.36
C THR A 57 3.97 5.80 -0.77
N ILE A 58 4.19 6.22 -2.01
CA ILE A 58 3.74 5.46 -3.18
C ILE A 58 4.91 4.67 -3.79
N VAL A 59 4.68 3.40 -4.08
CA VAL A 59 5.68 2.49 -4.69
C VAL A 59 5.24 2.07 -6.09
N SER A 60 6.14 2.13 -7.07
CA SER A 60 5.85 1.69 -8.44
C SER A 60 7.11 1.46 -9.26
N ALA A 61 7.12 0.41 -10.10
CA ALA A 61 8.22 0.15 -11.04
C ALA A 61 8.39 1.26 -12.11
N HIS A 62 7.34 2.04 -12.38
CA HIS A 62 7.38 3.06 -13.43
C HIS A 62 7.78 4.43 -12.87
N ALA A 63 9.09 4.69 -12.82
CA ALA A 63 9.66 5.88 -12.19
C ALA A 63 9.10 7.22 -12.71
N GLY A 64 8.87 7.36 -14.02
CA GLY A 64 8.29 8.57 -14.60
C GLY A 64 6.87 8.84 -14.10
N ARG A 65 6.00 7.82 -14.12
CA ARG A 65 4.62 7.92 -13.63
C ARG A 65 4.58 8.14 -12.12
N GLY A 66 5.42 7.43 -11.37
CA GLY A 66 5.54 7.59 -9.91
C GLY A 66 5.92 9.01 -9.49
N ARG A 67 6.94 9.61 -10.13
CA ARG A 67 7.33 11.00 -9.87
C ARG A 67 6.21 11.99 -10.18
N SER A 68 5.53 11.84 -11.32
CA SER A 68 4.39 12.70 -11.68
C SER A 68 3.23 12.58 -10.69
N ALA A 69 2.91 11.36 -10.25
CA ALA A 69 1.87 11.12 -9.26
C ALA A 69 2.18 11.79 -7.91
N ALA A 70 3.38 11.56 -7.36
CA ALA A 70 3.79 12.22 -6.12
C ALA A 70 3.80 13.74 -6.23
N LYS A 71 4.27 14.30 -7.36
CA LYS A 71 4.21 15.75 -7.60
C LYS A 71 2.77 16.27 -7.62
N SER A 72 1.86 15.55 -8.28
CA SER A 72 0.44 15.92 -8.35
C SER A 72 -0.23 15.89 -6.98
N LEU A 73 -0.01 14.84 -6.19
CA LEU A 73 -0.58 14.72 -4.86
C LEU A 73 0.00 15.78 -3.91
N ASN A 74 1.32 15.99 -3.90
CA ASN A 74 1.91 17.06 -3.10
C ASN A 74 1.41 18.46 -3.51
N LYS A 75 1.11 18.68 -4.80
CA LYS A 75 0.50 19.94 -5.26
C LYS A 75 -0.91 20.13 -4.69
N LYS A 76 -1.72 19.07 -4.59
CA LYS A 76 -3.10 19.13 -4.06
C LYS A 76 -3.12 19.23 -2.53
N PHE A 77 -2.26 18.47 -1.84
CA PHE A 77 -2.38 18.21 -0.39
C PHE A 77 -1.32 18.90 0.47
N GLY A 78 -0.32 19.52 -0.14
CA GLY A 78 0.81 20.15 0.54
C GLY A 78 2.13 19.43 0.28
N TYR A 79 3.20 20.21 0.21
CA TYR A 79 4.54 19.70 -0.03
C TYR A 79 4.99 18.76 1.10
N GLY A 80 5.59 17.63 0.73
CA GLY A 80 6.11 16.65 1.68
C GLY A 80 5.04 15.72 2.26
N LYS A 81 3.80 15.74 1.74
CA LYS A 81 2.77 14.75 2.09
C LYS A 81 2.97 13.40 1.41
N VAL A 82 3.64 13.38 0.27
CA VAL A 82 3.86 12.15 -0.50
C VAL A 82 5.31 11.99 -0.91
N ILE A 83 5.88 10.82 -0.69
CA ILE A 83 7.15 10.40 -1.31
C ILE A 83 6.91 9.28 -2.31
N PHE A 84 7.76 9.24 -3.33
CA PHE A 84 7.76 8.16 -4.32
C PHE A 84 9.04 7.34 -4.20
N ILE A 85 8.90 6.01 -4.17
CA ILE A 85 10.01 5.07 -4.22
C ILE A 85 9.85 4.14 -5.43
N PRO A 86 10.82 4.10 -6.36
CA PRO A 86 10.78 3.16 -7.47
C PRO A 86 11.14 1.75 -6.98
N ALA A 87 10.20 0.82 -7.10
CA ALA A 87 10.45 -0.61 -6.89
C ALA A 87 9.44 -1.43 -7.68
N ASP A 88 9.89 -2.58 -8.19
CA ASP A 88 9.01 -3.64 -8.69
C ASP A 88 8.61 -4.52 -7.52
N VAL A 89 7.31 -4.78 -7.35
CA VAL A 89 6.83 -5.66 -6.28
C VAL A 89 7.14 -7.14 -6.54
N GLY A 90 7.46 -7.50 -7.79
CA GLY A 90 7.96 -8.83 -8.14
C GLY A 90 9.42 -9.08 -7.75
N ASP A 91 10.15 -8.04 -7.32
CA ASP A 91 11.50 -8.14 -6.76
C ASP A 91 11.44 -7.92 -5.25
N SER A 92 11.60 -9.00 -4.48
CA SER A 92 11.48 -8.97 -3.02
C SER A 92 12.52 -8.07 -2.35
N ASN A 93 13.74 -8.02 -2.87
CA ASN A 93 14.80 -7.20 -2.30
C ASN A 93 14.52 -5.71 -2.54
N ALA A 94 14.11 -5.36 -3.76
CA ALA A 94 13.72 -3.99 -4.09
C ALA A 94 12.51 -3.52 -3.28
N LEU A 95 11.52 -4.42 -3.05
CA LEU A 95 10.38 -4.11 -2.21
C LEU A 95 10.79 -3.92 -0.75
N GLU A 96 11.61 -4.82 -0.18
CA GLU A 96 12.11 -4.70 1.19
C GLU A 96 12.86 -3.37 1.40
N ASP A 97 13.72 -2.98 0.45
CA ASP A 97 14.43 -1.72 0.51
C ASP A 97 13.48 -0.51 0.41
N ALA A 98 12.40 -0.61 -0.38
CA ALA A 98 11.38 0.43 -0.41
C ALA A 98 10.66 0.60 0.93
N PHE A 99 10.39 -0.50 1.65
CA PHE A 99 9.85 -0.45 3.00
C PHE A 99 10.83 0.21 3.98
N LYS A 100 12.11 -0.15 3.94
CA LYS A 100 13.16 0.46 4.78
C LYS A 100 13.26 1.96 4.55
N LEU A 101 13.32 2.38 3.29
CA LEU A 101 13.39 3.80 2.90
C LEU A 101 12.14 4.57 3.36
N SER A 102 10.95 3.99 3.19
CA SER A 102 9.69 4.57 3.67
C SER A 102 9.72 4.75 5.19
N PHE A 103 10.06 3.70 5.93
CA PHE A 103 10.15 3.73 7.38
C PHE A 103 11.16 4.76 7.87
N ALA A 104 12.34 4.82 7.24
CA ALA A 104 13.40 5.78 7.59
C ALA A 104 12.95 7.23 7.37
N HIS A 105 12.24 7.51 6.27
CA HIS A 105 11.73 8.85 5.97
C HIS A 105 10.67 9.30 6.97
N TRP A 106 9.67 8.46 7.25
CA TRP A 106 8.52 8.83 8.09
C TRP A 106 8.73 8.59 9.58
N LYS A 107 9.77 7.82 9.93
CA LYS A 107 10.03 7.27 11.27
C LYS A 107 8.85 6.42 11.78
N GLY A 108 8.20 5.69 10.88
CA GLY A 108 7.03 4.88 11.16
C GLY A 108 6.32 4.38 9.89
N LEU A 109 5.47 3.38 10.05
CA LEU A 109 4.58 2.85 9.02
C LEU A 109 3.39 2.18 9.71
N ASP A 110 2.19 2.70 9.49
CA ASP A 110 0.98 2.25 10.19
C ASP A 110 0.10 1.36 9.29
N ILE A 111 0.00 1.70 8.00
CA ILE A 111 -0.91 1.06 7.06
C ILE A 111 -0.17 0.70 5.77
N VAL A 112 -0.41 -0.50 5.26
CA VAL A 112 0.10 -0.96 3.97
C VAL A 112 -1.07 -1.36 3.08
N ILE A 113 -1.16 -0.72 1.92
CA ILE A 113 -2.11 -1.07 0.87
C ILE A 113 -1.35 -1.81 -0.22
N ASN A 114 -1.48 -3.13 -0.23
CA ASN A 114 -0.91 -3.96 -1.29
C ASN A 114 -1.83 -3.94 -2.53
N ASN A 115 -1.63 -2.96 -3.39
CA ASN A 115 -2.49 -2.69 -4.54
C ASN A 115 -1.79 -2.91 -5.90
N ALA A 116 -0.46 -3.00 -5.94
CA ALA A 116 0.24 -3.26 -7.20
C ALA A 116 -0.28 -4.55 -7.85
N GLY A 117 -0.56 -4.48 -9.16
CA GLY A 117 -0.98 -5.64 -9.91
C GLY A 117 -0.94 -5.42 -11.42
N ILE A 118 -0.90 -6.53 -12.15
CA ILE A 118 -0.95 -6.57 -13.61
C ILE A 118 -1.93 -7.64 -14.07
N VAL A 119 -2.44 -7.46 -15.29
CA VAL A 119 -3.14 -8.50 -16.04
C VAL A 119 -2.24 -8.86 -17.22
N ASN A 120 -1.88 -10.14 -17.34
CA ASN A 120 -1.06 -10.62 -18.45
C ASN A 120 -1.43 -12.08 -18.77
N GLU A 121 -2.33 -12.25 -19.74
CA GLU A 121 -2.80 -13.57 -20.17
C GLU A 121 -1.75 -14.34 -20.97
N VAL A 122 -0.79 -13.65 -21.58
CA VAL A 122 0.32 -14.26 -22.34
C VAL A 122 1.39 -14.82 -21.40
N ASN A 123 1.62 -14.17 -20.26
CA ASN A 123 2.56 -14.62 -19.23
C ASN A 123 1.89 -14.65 -17.84
N PRO A 124 1.13 -15.70 -17.53
CA PRO A 124 0.42 -15.81 -16.27
C PRO A 124 1.37 -15.94 -15.07
N LYS A 125 2.59 -16.49 -15.26
CA LYS A 125 3.59 -16.57 -14.19
C LYS A 125 4.00 -15.18 -13.71
N LEU A 126 4.21 -14.25 -14.64
CA LEU A 126 4.53 -12.86 -14.29
C LEU A 126 3.37 -12.21 -13.51
N ALA A 127 2.12 -12.42 -13.95
CA ALA A 127 0.95 -11.90 -13.23
C ALA A 127 0.83 -12.49 -11.81
N ILE A 128 1.05 -13.80 -11.66
CA ILE A 128 1.06 -14.47 -10.36
C ILE A 128 2.14 -13.88 -9.45
N ASN A 129 3.38 -13.75 -9.95
CA ASN A 129 4.50 -13.25 -9.16
C ASN A 129 4.32 -11.78 -8.72
N THR A 130 3.61 -10.97 -9.50
CA THR A 130 3.33 -9.57 -9.15
C THR A 130 2.14 -9.42 -8.20
N ASN A 131 1.09 -10.21 -8.39
CA ASN A 131 -0.19 -10.02 -7.70
C ASN A 131 -0.28 -10.79 -6.37
N ILE A 132 0.57 -11.79 -6.17
CA ILE A 132 0.61 -12.61 -4.95
C ILE A 132 1.87 -12.25 -4.17
N VAL A 133 1.70 -12.01 -2.87
CA VAL A 133 2.84 -11.88 -1.94
C VAL A 133 3.36 -13.29 -1.68
N ASN A 134 4.58 -13.59 -2.14
CA ASN A 134 5.31 -14.80 -1.78
C ASN A 134 6.16 -14.59 -0.54
#